data_AF-A0A067QJH7-F1
#
_entry.id   AF-A0A067QJH7-F1
#
_cell.length_a   1.000
_cell.length_b   1.000
_cell.length_c   1.000
_cell.angle_alpha   90.00
_cell.angle_beta   90.00
_cell.angle_gamma   90.00
#
_symmetry.space_group_name_H-M   'P 1'
#
loop_
_entity.id
_entity.type
_entity.pdbx_description
1 polymer ?
#
loop_
_entity_poly.entity_id
_entity_poly.type
_entity_poly.pdbx_seq_one_letter_code
_entity_poly.pdbx_strand_id
1 'polypeptide(L)'
;MSSEIQEYTKLCQKNNVQPKEEVVAALKAAVETGKLNLSRRTLSAWTWESLGRIISCSVNINVLDLSDCLIPPRGLTPLLASLSHDCSVQCLILRSNAIQAAGVAYLGTVLKHNCTLKRLSLEWNSIGIFVDAFSQFCEGLAVNKVLEFLDLQNNQLSPECGQYLSDAIKLNTSLKTLDIRWNNLGWKGGHSLREAMQINQTLIEIMLTGNCMSDDLVKSIEQCAQHNGSRERLRKDCELKTDFLKRHLKRLEEEQTNEIQELSRSNEMRLRQVVRESETRISQLENVLSERASTINMLQERLTTIDKTLKQQENLLVDKDKMYQKLVERDKKQREDWQKQLEEKAGQIHAVIAEHEIKLASEFDQRKQLELKLASQAEEMKRLVAETLQLNETLKNVRKKHQESLVEEQRVSQELLMETEKRYQNQVRLLEQGKEVAEHSLSEVRTQLHRERAQWQEDLSAAQRQAKVREITKLDQYEEKIKLLQEEKVSLEKQLALSHSTMTQLQQQNSVFMAEFREPQRRLSQLQEELSTERVTSQHLRAELSESRSHLEAKKQDVEKLQRLIDDQQRRVSELTAAQTLREREQAKELDRIQAMLTHREREIQSIRQGFAPHTLNLLYC
;
A
#
# COMPACT_ATOMS: atom_id res chain seq x y z
N MET A 1 -16.57 32.72 15.22
CA MET A 1 -15.17 32.30 14.96
C MET A 1 -15.18 30.80 14.74
N SER A 2 -14.54 30.30 13.70
CA SER A 2 -14.52 28.85 13.43
C SER A 2 -13.89 28.07 14.60
N SER A 3 -14.25 26.80 14.77
CA SER A 3 -13.75 25.99 15.91
C SER A 3 -12.22 25.88 15.87
N GLU A 4 -11.63 25.84 14.68
CA GLU A 4 -10.20 25.71 14.44
C GLU A 4 -9.42 26.96 14.89
N ILE A 5 -9.95 28.16 14.65
CA ILE A 5 -9.34 29.43 15.08
C ILE A 5 -9.46 29.58 16.60
N GLN A 6 -10.61 29.22 17.17
CA GLN A 6 -10.82 29.25 18.61
C GLN A 6 -9.86 28.30 19.32
N GLU A 7 -9.68 27.09 18.77
CA GLU A 7 -8.77 26.10 19.34
C GLU A 7 -7.30 26.53 19.21
N TYR A 8 -6.89 27.11 18.08
CA TYR A 8 -5.56 27.70 17.94
C TYR A 8 -5.30 28.81 18.96
N THR A 9 -6.27 29.71 19.12
CA THR A 9 -6.16 30.83 20.07
C THR A 9 -6.08 30.33 21.51
N LYS A 10 -6.85 29.30 21.88
CA LYS A 10 -6.76 28.64 23.19
C LYS A 10 -5.40 27.97 23.42
N LEU A 11 -4.87 27.26 22.42
CA LEU A 11 -3.55 26.61 22.50
C LEU A 11 -2.42 27.63 22.67
N CYS A 12 -2.52 28.77 21.97
CA CYS A 12 -1.62 29.92 22.12
C CYS A 12 -1.69 30.53 23.53
N GLN A 13 -2.89 30.79 24.05
CA GLN A 13 -3.09 31.33 25.40
C GLN A 13 -2.55 30.39 26.48
N LYS A 14 -2.80 29.07 26.36
CA LYS A 14 -2.34 28.07 27.33
C LYS A 14 -0.82 27.97 27.44
N ASN A 15 -0.10 28.28 26.35
CA ASN A 15 1.36 28.18 26.30
C ASN A 15 2.06 29.55 26.38
N ASN A 16 1.35 30.63 26.72
CA ASN A 16 1.87 32.00 26.77
C ASN A 16 2.56 32.48 25.47
N VAL A 17 2.05 32.05 24.31
CA VAL A 17 2.53 32.46 22.98
C VAL A 17 1.47 33.31 22.29
N GLN A 18 1.85 34.45 21.71
CA GLN A 18 0.91 35.24 20.92
C GLN A 18 0.54 34.51 19.61
N PRO A 19 -0.76 34.41 19.25
CA PRO A 19 -1.17 33.78 18.00
C PRO A 19 -0.65 34.59 16.82
N LYS A 20 0.08 33.93 15.91
CA LYS A 20 0.59 34.59 14.70
C LYS A 20 -0.58 34.94 13.78
N GLU A 21 -0.70 36.21 13.41
CA GLU A 21 -1.77 36.70 12.53
C GLU A 21 -1.82 35.95 11.20
N GLU A 22 -0.66 35.60 10.65
CA GLU A 22 -0.54 34.83 9.41
C GLU A 22 -1.24 33.47 9.49
N VAL A 23 -1.06 32.75 10.60
CA VAL A 23 -1.66 31.42 10.82
C VAL A 23 -3.16 31.55 11.02
N VAL A 24 -3.61 32.55 11.77
CA VAL A 24 -5.04 32.84 11.95
C VAL A 24 -5.71 33.21 10.63
N ALA A 25 -5.05 34.02 9.80
CA ALA A 25 -5.55 34.39 8.46
C ALA A 25 -5.64 33.17 7.54
N ALA A 26 -4.66 32.28 7.58
CA ALA A 26 -4.68 31.04 6.80
C ALA A 26 -5.75 30.05 7.28
N LEU A 27 -5.97 29.93 8.59
CA LEU A 27 -7.06 29.12 9.14
C LEU A 27 -8.44 29.70 8.77
N LYS A 28 -8.61 31.02 8.78
CA LYS A 28 -9.84 31.68 8.27
C LYS A 28 -10.10 31.30 6.81
N ALA A 29 -9.08 31.46 5.95
CA ALA A 29 -9.20 31.12 4.54
C ALA A 29 -9.45 29.62 4.32
N ALA A 30 -8.87 28.75 5.16
CA ALA A 30 -9.05 27.30 5.07
C ALA A 30 -10.48 26.85 5.40
N VAL A 31 -11.18 27.55 6.29
CA VAL A 31 -12.59 27.25 6.60
C VAL A 31 -13.49 27.52 5.41
N GLU A 32 -13.20 28.55 4.62
CA GLU A 32 -14.00 28.92 3.44
C GLU A 32 -13.64 28.10 2.20
N THR A 33 -12.35 27.80 2.01
CA THR A 33 -11.84 27.17 0.77
C THR A 33 -11.55 25.68 0.89
N GLY A 34 -11.49 25.15 2.12
CA GLY A 34 -10.99 23.82 2.42
C GLY A 34 -9.48 23.63 2.18
N LYS A 35 -8.75 24.70 1.83
CA LYS A 35 -7.30 24.68 1.60
C LYS A 35 -6.57 25.49 2.67
N LEU A 36 -5.77 24.82 3.50
CA LEU A 36 -4.84 25.48 4.41
C LEU A 36 -3.50 25.69 3.70
N ASN A 37 -3.24 26.93 3.29
CA ASN A 37 -1.97 27.32 2.66
C ASN A 37 -1.10 28.08 3.66
N LEU A 38 0.03 27.46 4.02
CA LEU A 38 1.07 28.05 4.86
C LEU A 38 2.41 28.15 4.11
N SER A 39 2.42 28.01 2.79
CA SER A 39 3.65 27.98 2.01
C SER A 39 4.52 29.22 2.21
N ARG A 40 5.85 29.03 2.17
CA ARG A 40 6.89 30.06 2.35
C ARG A 40 6.89 30.73 3.73
N ARG A 41 6.31 30.08 4.74
CA ARG A 41 6.26 30.60 6.11
C ARG A 41 7.18 29.82 7.04
N THR A 42 8.02 30.56 7.77
CA THR A 42 8.87 29.99 8.80
C THR A 42 8.17 30.07 10.15
N LEU A 43 7.70 28.91 10.62
CA LEU A 43 6.99 28.76 11.89
C LEU A 43 7.86 28.01 12.90
N SER A 44 7.63 28.24 14.20
CA SER A 44 8.36 27.53 15.25
C SER A 44 7.88 26.07 15.32
N ALA A 45 8.73 25.17 15.84
CA ALA A 45 8.37 23.76 16.01
C ALA A 45 7.08 23.57 16.82
N TRP A 46 6.88 24.40 17.85
CA TRP A 46 5.66 24.41 18.66
C TRP A 46 4.41 24.83 17.86
N THR A 47 4.54 25.78 16.93
CA THR A 47 3.42 26.16 16.06
C THR A 47 3.02 25.01 15.14
N TRP A 48 3.98 24.25 14.60
CA TRP A 48 3.70 23.05 13.80
C TRP A 48 3.02 21.94 14.61
N GLU A 49 3.45 21.70 15.85
CA GLU A 49 2.79 20.75 16.75
C GLU A 49 1.34 21.17 17.04
N SER A 50 1.12 22.46 17.32
CA SER A 50 -0.22 23.00 17.56
C SER A 50 -1.11 22.87 16.33
N LEU A 51 -0.55 23.11 15.14
CA LEU A 51 -1.26 22.90 13.87
C LEU A 51 -1.62 21.43 13.64
N GLY A 52 -0.75 20.49 13.99
CA GLY A 52 -1.06 19.05 13.91
C GLY A 52 -2.31 18.70 14.71
N ARG A 53 -2.43 19.20 15.94
CA ARG A 53 -3.62 18.97 16.78
C ARG A 53 -4.89 19.58 16.17
N ILE A 54 -4.79 20.77 15.60
CA ILE A 54 -5.93 21.42 14.94
C ILE A 54 -6.37 20.64 13.72
N ILE A 55 -5.41 20.23 12.88
CA ILE A 55 -5.67 19.47 11.66
C ILE A 55 -6.33 18.14 11.99
N SER A 56 -5.85 17.41 13.01
CA SER A 56 -6.48 16.14 13.43
C SER A 56 -7.92 16.24 13.91
N CYS A 57 -8.37 17.44 14.30
CA CYS A 57 -9.76 17.69 14.73
C CYS A 57 -10.55 18.47 13.68
N SER A 58 -9.92 18.92 12.60
CA SER A 58 -10.57 19.70 11.56
C SER A 58 -11.32 18.78 10.62
N VAL A 59 -12.54 19.18 10.23
CA VAL A 59 -13.35 18.42 9.26
C VAL A 59 -13.41 19.14 7.91
N ASN A 60 -13.05 20.43 7.89
CA ASN A 60 -13.17 21.29 6.72
C ASN A 60 -11.90 21.35 5.85
N ILE A 61 -10.73 20.94 6.37
CA ILE A 61 -9.45 21.11 5.69
C ILE A 61 -9.14 19.86 4.87
N ASN A 62 -9.31 19.96 3.55
CA ASN A 62 -9.08 18.85 2.62
C ASN A 62 -7.71 18.95 1.93
N VAL A 63 -7.14 20.14 1.83
CA VAL A 63 -5.86 20.40 1.15
C VAL A 63 -4.93 21.13 2.10
N LEU A 64 -3.75 20.54 2.35
CA LEU A 64 -2.72 21.10 3.22
C LEU A 64 -1.47 21.41 2.39
N ASP A 65 -1.17 22.69 2.24
CA ASP A 65 -0.04 23.19 1.44
C ASP A 65 1.00 23.86 2.34
N LEU A 66 2.09 23.15 2.56
CA LEU A 66 3.18 23.51 3.46
C LEU A 66 4.51 23.64 2.70
N SER A 67 4.44 24.08 1.45
CA SER A 67 5.61 24.21 0.58
C SER A 67 6.59 25.28 1.07
N ASP A 68 7.90 25.07 0.95
CA ASP A 68 8.95 26.06 1.30
C ASP A 68 8.89 26.55 2.76
N CYS A 69 8.50 25.70 3.71
CA CYS A 69 8.32 26.07 5.12
C CYS A 69 9.55 25.78 6.01
N LEU A 70 10.54 25.05 5.50
CA LEU A 70 11.72 24.59 6.26
C LEU A 70 11.34 23.97 7.61
N ILE A 71 10.37 23.05 7.59
CA ILE A 71 9.78 22.49 8.80
C ILE A 71 10.86 21.73 9.58
N PRO A 72 11.18 22.11 10.83
CA PRO A 72 12.16 21.39 11.62
C PRO A 72 11.64 19.97 11.91
N PRO A 73 12.51 18.94 12.01
CA PRO A 73 12.09 17.56 12.27
C PRO A 73 11.18 17.43 13.50
N ARG A 74 11.48 18.19 14.57
CA ARG A 74 10.67 18.24 15.80
C ARG A 74 9.25 18.78 15.60
N GLY A 75 9.03 19.59 14.57
CA GLY A 75 7.70 20.10 14.20
C GLY A 75 7.01 19.23 13.14
N LEU A 76 7.78 18.58 12.25
CA LEU A 76 7.24 17.73 11.21
C LEU A 76 6.70 16.40 11.76
N THR A 77 7.41 15.76 12.70
CA THR A 77 7.00 14.44 13.20
C THR A 77 5.65 14.47 13.94
N PRO A 78 5.34 15.44 14.84
CA PRO A 78 4.03 15.51 15.47
C PRO A 78 2.92 15.85 14.48
N LEU A 79 3.21 16.73 13.50
CA LEU A 79 2.27 17.08 12.43
C LEU A 79 1.88 15.85 11.60
N LEU A 80 2.87 15.04 11.19
CA LEU A 80 2.64 13.79 10.47
C LEU A 80 1.92 12.76 11.34
N ALA A 81 2.27 12.63 12.62
CA ALA A 81 1.59 11.71 13.53
C ALA A 81 0.10 12.04 13.68
N SER A 82 -0.25 13.33 13.74
CA SER A 82 -1.64 13.80 13.71
C SER A 82 -2.36 13.43 12.41
N LEU A 83 -1.66 13.46 11.27
CA LEU A 83 -2.21 13.09 9.97
C LEU A 83 -2.43 11.56 9.81
N SER A 84 -1.68 10.72 10.53
CA SER A 84 -1.88 9.26 10.49
C SER A 84 -3.29 8.83 10.88
N HIS A 85 -3.94 9.60 11.75
CA HIS A 85 -5.30 9.35 12.24
C HIS A 85 -6.33 10.36 11.71
N ASP A 86 -5.89 11.31 10.89
CA ASP A 86 -6.78 12.31 10.30
C ASP A 86 -7.64 11.70 9.19
N CYS A 87 -8.91 12.08 9.19
CA CYS A 87 -9.92 11.60 8.26
C CYS A 87 -10.38 12.68 7.26
N SER A 88 -9.74 13.85 7.23
CA SER A 88 -10.21 15.00 6.44
C SER A 88 -9.29 15.31 5.25
N VAL A 89 -7.97 15.34 5.48
CA VAL A 89 -6.98 15.78 4.49
C VAL A 89 -6.83 14.76 3.36
N GLN A 90 -7.12 15.20 2.14
CA GLN A 90 -7.00 14.40 0.91
C GLN A 90 -5.77 14.77 0.09
N CYS A 91 -5.19 15.95 0.28
CA CYS A 91 -4.03 16.42 -0.47
C CYS A 91 -3.00 17.06 0.46
N LEU A 92 -1.79 16.52 0.47
CA LEU A 92 -0.67 17.02 1.25
C LEU A 92 0.48 17.44 0.32
N ILE A 93 0.87 18.71 0.40
CA ILE A 93 1.96 19.28 -0.37
C ILE A 93 3.05 19.72 0.61
N LEU A 94 4.20 19.03 0.54
CA LEU A 94 5.36 19.24 1.40
C LEU A 94 6.60 19.61 0.58
N ARG A 95 6.42 20.30 -0.55
CA ARG A 95 7.53 20.68 -1.45
C ARG A 95 8.60 21.48 -0.72
N SER A 96 9.88 21.19 -0.98
CA SER A 96 11.03 22.03 -0.56
C SER A 96 11.08 22.26 0.96
N ASN A 97 10.94 21.19 1.75
CA ASN A 97 11.01 21.22 3.22
C ASN A 97 12.26 20.55 3.81
N ALA A 98 13.18 20.04 2.96
CA ALA A 98 14.40 19.35 3.39
C ALA A 98 14.12 18.26 4.44
N ILE A 99 13.18 17.38 4.13
CA ILE A 99 12.72 16.32 5.05
C ILE A 99 13.88 15.37 5.37
N GLN A 100 14.28 15.32 6.64
CA GLN A 100 15.33 14.42 7.12
C GLN A 100 14.85 12.97 7.23
N ALA A 101 15.78 12.01 7.37
CA ALA A 101 15.51 10.58 7.50
C ALA A 101 14.33 10.23 8.43
N ALA A 102 14.29 10.83 9.63
CA ALA A 102 13.19 10.60 10.57
C ALA A 102 11.83 10.99 9.97
N GLY A 103 11.73 12.15 9.30
CA GLY A 103 10.50 12.59 8.65
C GLY A 103 10.05 11.66 7.52
N VAL A 104 10.99 11.10 6.74
CA VAL A 104 10.70 10.13 5.69
C VAL A 104 10.15 8.82 6.27
N ALA A 105 10.78 8.29 7.33
CA ALA A 105 10.30 7.12 8.04
C ALA A 105 8.87 7.33 8.58
N TYR A 106 8.61 8.49 9.20
CA TYR A 106 7.26 8.84 9.66
C TYR A 106 6.27 8.98 8.51
N LEU A 107 6.64 9.52 7.34
CA LEU A 107 5.76 9.51 6.16
C LEU A 107 5.36 8.09 5.75
N GLY A 108 6.27 7.12 5.87
CA GLY A 108 5.93 5.70 5.69
C GLY A 108 4.87 5.22 6.68
N THR A 109 4.98 5.60 7.95
CA THR A 109 3.96 5.29 8.96
C THR A 109 2.61 5.97 8.68
N VAL A 110 2.63 7.20 8.16
CA VAL A 110 1.41 7.91 7.73
C VAL A 110 0.76 7.15 6.58
N LEU A 111 1.51 6.79 5.54
CA LEU A 111 0.98 6.02 4.41
C LEU A 111 0.42 4.67 4.85
N LYS A 112 1.00 4.03 5.87
CA LYS A 112 0.50 2.74 6.36
C LYS A 112 -0.88 2.83 7.03
N HIS A 113 -1.18 3.93 7.73
CA HIS A 113 -2.39 4.06 8.57
C HIS A 113 -3.43 5.01 7.99
N ASN A 114 -3.01 6.06 7.30
CA ASN A 114 -3.90 7.06 6.76
C ASN A 114 -4.72 6.47 5.61
N CYS A 115 -6.04 6.66 5.71
CA CYS A 115 -7.04 6.12 4.79
C CYS A 115 -7.80 7.19 4.00
N THR A 116 -7.27 8.42 3.94
CA THR A 116 -7.96 9.59 3.36
C THR A 116 -7.11 10.37 2.36
N LEU A 117 -5.78 10.34 2.53
CA LEU A 117 -4.82 11.03 1.70
C LEU A 117 -4.74 10.40 0.32
N LYS A 118 -5.25 11.13 -0.68
CA LYS A 118 -5.26 10.73 -2.09
C LYS A 118 -4.07 11.28 -2.88
N ARG A 119 -3.53 12.43 -2.47
CA ARG A 119 -2.46 13.12 -3.19
C ARG A 119 -1.35 13.54 -2.23
N LEU A 120 -0.12 13.15 -2.56
CA LEU A 120 1.07 13.50 -1.80
C LEU A 120 2.14 14.06 -2.74
N SER A 121 2.57 15.29 -2.49
CA SER A 121 3.71 15.90 -3.20
C SER A 121 4.87 16.15 -2.25
N LEU A 122 6.00 15.55 -2.58
CA LEU A 122 7.28 15.61 -1.86
C LEU A 122 8.38 16.22 -2.73
N GLU A 123 8.04 17.02 -3.74
CA GLU A 123 9.02 17.63 -4.65
C GLU A 123 10.16 18.36 -3.90
N TRP A 124 11.41 18.24 -4.35
CA TRP A 124 12.57 18.94 -3.75
C TRP A 124 12.84 18.66 -2.25
N ASN A 125 12.66 17.42 -1.78
CA ASN A 125 12.97 17.07 -0.38
C ASN A 125 14.24 16.23 -0.18
N SER A 126 14.90 15.82 -1.26
CA SER A 126 16.11 14.98 -1.22
C SER A 126 15.95 13.69 -0.38
N ILE A 127 14.74 13.13 -0.33
CA ILE A 127 14.44 11.95 0.50
C ILE A 127 15.23 10.70 0.08
N GLY A 128 15.69 10.66 -1.17
CA GLY A 128 16.46 9.55 -1.74
C GLY A 128 17.88 9.40 -1.18
N ILE A 129 18.40 10.41 -0.47
CA ILE A 129 19.68 10.33 0.25
C ILE A 129 19.57 9.31 1.40
N PHE A 130 18.39 9.15 1.99
CA PHE A 130 18.15 8.30 3.15
C PHE A 130 17.51 6.97 2.74
N VAL A 131 18.31 6.08 2.13
CA VAL A 131 17.82 4.81 1.55
C VAL A 131 17.01 3.96 2.55
N ASP A 132 17.50 3.82 3.79
CA ASP A 132 16.81 3.04 4.84
C ASP A 132 15.47 3.65 5.29
N ALA A 133 15.36 4.98 5.29
CA ALA A 133 14.11 5.63 5.61
C ALA A 133 13.14 5.58 4.43
N PHE A 134 13.67 5.64 3.21
CA PHE A 134 12.91 5.51 1.98
C PHE A 134 12.35 4.09 1.77
N SER A 135 13.06 3.05 2.22
CA SER A 135 12.53 1.68 2.19
C SER A 135 11.29 1.54 3.09
N GLN A 136 11.30 2.13 4.29
CA GLN A 136 10.12 2.18 5.18
C GLN A 136 8.97 2.99 4.58
N PHE A 137 9.28 4.07 3.85
CA PHE A 137 8.29 4.81 3.08
C PHE A 137 7.64 3.92 2.01
N CYS A 138 8.43 3.11 1.30
CA CYS A 138 7.96 2.17 0.30
C CYS A 138 7.12 1.04 0.92
N GLU A 139 7.48 0.52 2.09
CA GLU A 139 6.65 -0.45 2.82
C GLU A 139 5.26 0.11 3.16
N GLY A 140 5.20 1.36 3.62
CA GLY A 140 3.93 2.05 3.86
C GLY A 140 3.13 2.23 2.57
N LEU A 141 3.79 2.64 1.48
CA LEU A 141 3.17 2.79 0.16
C LEU A 141 2.62 1.46 -0.36
N ALA A 142 3.32 0.34 -0.18
CA ALA A 142 2.89 -0.98 -0.67
C ALA A 142 1.53 -1.42 -0.09
N VAL A 143 1.29 -1.11 1.19
CA VAL A 143 0.07 -1.47 1.92
C VAL A 143 -1.04 -0.43 1.72
N ASN A 144 -0.70 0.84 1.47
CA ASN A 144 -1.68 1.90 1.30
C ASN A 144 -2.64 1.60 0.13
N LYS A 145 -3.93 1.80 0.36
CA LYS A 145 -5.01 1.53 -0.62
C LYS A 145 -5.80 2.78 -1.03
N VAL A 146 -5.30 3.96 -0.71
CA VAL A 146 -6.03 5.23 -0.88
C VAL A 146 -5.26 6.27 -1.71
N LEU A 147 -3.93 6.28 -1.62
CA LEU A 147 -3.11 7.22 -2.36
C LEU A 147 -3.24 6.94 -3.86
N GLU A 148 -3.66 7.96 -4.61
CA GLU A 148 -3.90 7.94 -6.05
C GLU A 148 -2.79 8.68 -6.82
N PHE A 149 -2.21 9.73 -6.22
CA PHE A 149 -1.16 10.55 -6.82
C PHE A 149 0.03 10.70 -5.86
N LEU A 150 1.22 10.37 -6.35
CA LEU A 150 2.47 10.56 -5.64
C LEU A 150 3.48 11.32 -6.50
N ASP A 151 3.99 12.43 -5.98
CA ASP A 151 5.02 13.23 -6.61
C ASP A 151 6.31 13.19 -5.77
N LEU A 152 7.34 12.61 -6.36
CA LEU A 152 8.71 12.50 -5.85
C LEU A 152 9.71 13.19 -6.79
N GLN A 153 9.27 14.17 -7.58
CA GLN A 153 10.19 14.87 -8.49
C GLN A 153 11.34 15.55 -7.73
N ASN A 154 12.55 15.46 -8.29
CA ASN A 154 13.78 16.02 -7.74
C ASN A 154 14.06 15.67 -6.25
N ASN A 155 14.08 14.37 -5.94
CA ASN A 155 14.31 13.83 -4.60
C ASN A 155 15.61 13.06 -4.45
N GLN A 156 16.51 13.12 -5.45
CA GLN A 156 17.79 12.40 -5.44
C GLN A 156 17.63 10.89 -5.22
N LEU A 157 16.57 10.27 -5.76
CA LEU A 157 16.37 8.82 -5.64
C LEU A 157 17.50 8.07 -6.35
N SER A 158 18.18 7.18 -5.62
CA SER A 158 19.24 6.32 -6.13
C SER A 158 18.68 5.07 -6.85
N PRO A 159 19.52 4.27 -7.54
CA PRO A 159 19.07 3.01 -8.13
C PRO A 159 18.50 2.01 -7.11
N GLU A 160 18.99 2.02 -5.88
CA GLU A 160 18.48 1.19 -4.77
C GLU A 160 17.09 1.66 -4.33
N CYS A 161 16.88 2.97 -4.19
CA CYS A 161 15.55 3.54 -3.96
C CYS A 161 14.57 3.14 -5.08
N GLY A 162 15.05 3.07 -6.33
CA GLY A 162 14.26 2.57 -7.46
C GLY A 162 13.78 1.13 -7.30
N GLN A 163 14.58 0.25 -6.69
CA GLN A 163 14.17 -1.13 -6.41
C GLN A 163 13.08 -1.19 -5.34
N TYR A 164 13.25 -0.50 -4.21
CA TYR A 164 12.24 -0.44 -3.16
C TYR A 164 10.91 0.14 -3.65
N LEU A 165 10.98 1.21 -4.46
CA LEU A 165 9.79 1.80 -5.06
C LEU A 165 9.09 0.81 -6.02
N SER A 166 9.88 0.07 -6.81
CA SER A 166 9.35 -0.96 -7.72
C SER A 166 8.62 -2.07 -6.96
N ASP A 167 9.20 -2.54 -5.85
CA ASP A 167 8.57 -3.58 -5.03
C ASP A 167 7.29 -3.08 -4.35
N ALA A 168 7.25 -1.82 -3.93
CA ALA A 168 6.03 -1.20 -3.44
C ALA A 168 4.95 -1.08 -4.51
N ILE A 169 5.31 -0.67 -5.74
CA ILE A 169 4.38 -0.54 -6.86
C ILE A 169 3.77 -1.89 -7.26
N LYS A 170 4.54 -3.00 -7.21
CA LYS A 170 4.01 -4.35 -7.49
C LYS A 170 2.81 -4.70 -6.59
N LEU A 171 2.83 -4.25 -5.34
CA LEU A 171 1.84 -4.57 -4.31
C LEU A 171 0.75 -3.49 -4.17
N ASN A 172 1.06 -2.24 -4.48
CA ASN A 172 0.10 -1.15 -4.39
C ASN A 172 -0.98 -1.29 -5.46
N THR A 173 -2.23 -1.03 -5.09
CA THR A 173 -3.40 -1.19 -5.99
C THR A 173 -4.26 0.08 -6.08
N SER A 174 -3.83 1.19 -5.49
CA SER A 174 -4.56 2.46 -5.47
C SER A 174 -3.89 3.54 -6.31
N LEU A 175 -2.56 3.52 -6.37
CA LEU A 175 -1.77 4.54 -7.03
C LEU A 175 -2.04 4.54 -8.54
N LYS A 176 -2.40 5.71 -9.06
CA LYS A 176 -2.75 5.96 -10.47
C LYS A 176 -1.67 6.76 -11.18
N THR A 177 -1.11 7.75 -10.49
CA THR A 177 -0.12 8.66 -11.04
C THR A 177 1.11 8.70 -10.17
N LEU A 178 2.28 8.54 -10.78
CA LEU A 178 3.57 8.60 -10.10
C LEU A 178 4.51 9.53 -10.87
N ASP A 179 4.92 10.62 -10.24
CA ASP A 179 5.94 11.52 -10.78
C ASP A 179 7.27 11.27 -10.09
N ILE A 180 8.27 10.82 -10.85
CA ILE A 180 9.63 10.62 -10.36
C ILE A 180 10.65 11.34 -11.23
N ARG A 181 10.25 12.41 -11.92
CA ARG A 181 11.15 13.18 -12.80
C ARG A 181 12.35 13.74 -12.04
N TRP A 182 13.46 13.93 -12.75
CA TRP A 182 14.68 14.55 -12.23
C TRP A 182 15.26 13.83 -11.00
N ASN A 183 15.35 12.51 -11.05
CA ASN A 183 16.01 11.68 -10.03
C ASN A 183 17.21 10.93 -10.65
N ASN A 184 17.87 10.03 -9.90
CA ASN A 184 19.03 9.28 -10.38
C ASN A 184 18.84 7.76 -10.25
N LEU A 185 17.68 7.27 -10.72
CA LEU A 185 17.34 5.84 -10.67
C LEU A 185 18.29 4.98 -11.52
N GLY A 186 18.81 5.55 -12.60
CA GLY A 186 19.71 4.88 -13.54
C GLY A 186 19.09 3.65 -14.20
N TRP A 187 19.91 2.89 -14.93
CA TRP A 187 19.46 1.71 -15.66
C TRP A 187 18.90 0.60 -14.77
N LYS A 188 19.52 0.34 -13.60
CA LYS A 188 19.08 -0.69 -12.66
C LYS A 188 17.70 -0.39 -12.07
N GLY A 189 17.49 0.83 -11.57
CA GLY A 189 16.20 1.25 -11.00
C GLY A 189 15.10 1.25 -12.07
N GLY A 190 15.41 1.70 -13.29
CA GLY A 190 14.47 1.63 -14.42
C GLY A 190 14.04 0.21 -14.79
N HIS A 191 14.96 -0.76 -14.76
CA HIS A 191 14.62 -2.15 -15.09
C HIS A 191 13.66 -2.76 -14.07
N SER A 192 13.93 -2.53 -12.77
CA SER A 192 13.04 -2.95 -11.69
C SER A 192 11.65 -2.31 -11.82
N LEU A 193 11.59 -1.04 -12.23
CA LEU A 193 10.33 -0.33 -12.42
C LEU A 193 9.52 -0.91 -13.59
N ARG A 194 10.19 -1.26 -14.69
CA ARG A 194 9.57 -1.97 -15.82
C ARG A 194 8.97 -3.30 -15.39
N GLU A 195 9.69 -4.11 -14.62
CA GLU A 195 9.18 -5.38 -14.09
C GLU A 195 7.98 -5.16 -13.16
N ALA A 196 8.04 -4.12 -12.31
CA ALA A 196 6.92 -3.76 -11.46
C ALA A 196 5.67 -3.39 -12.26
N MET A 197 5.84 -2.63 -13.35
CA MET A 197 4.74 -2.19 -14.23
C MET A 197 4.12 -3.32 -15.06
N GLN A 198 4.81 -4.45 -15.23
CA GLN A 198 4.22 -5.64 -15.84
C GLN A 198 3.23 -6.35 -14.90
N ILE A 199 3.47 -6.25 -13.59
CA ILE A 199 2.65 -6.86 -12.54
C ILE A 199 1.54 -5.90 -12.12
N ASN A 200 1.90 -4.63 -11.91
CA ASN A 200 0.97 -3.59 -11.49
C ASN A 200 -0.01 -3.25 -12.64
N GLN A 201 -1.30 -3.30 -12.34
CA GLN A 201 -2.37 -3.00 -13.31
C GLN A 201 -3.11 -1.70 -13.01
N THR A 202 -2.66 -0.93 -12.01
CA THR A 202 -3.40 0.22 -11.46
C THR A 202 -2.77 1.54 -11.81
N LEU A 203 -1.45 1.59 -11.98
CA LEU A 203 -0.71 2.79 -12.35
C LEU A 203 -0.90 3.08 -13.84
N ILE A 204 -1.44 4.25 -14.13
CA ILE A 204 -1.90 4.69 -15.47
C ILE A 204 -0.95 5.73 -16.04
N GLU A 205 -0.37 6.57 -15.18
CA GLU A 205 0.51 7.64 -15.57
C GLU A 205 1.79 7.59 -14.74
N ILE A 206 2.94 7.61 -15.44
CA ILE A 206 4.24 7.63 -14.81
C ILE A 206 5.15 8.59 -15.55
N MET A 207 5.74 9.54 -14.81
CA MET A 207 6.62 10.56 -15.39
C MET A 207 8.08 10.28 -15.01
N LEU A 208 8.90 9.99 -16.02
CA LEU A 208 10.25 9.44 -15.85
C LEU A 208 11.39 10.33 -16.35
N THR A 209 11.08 11.51 -16.91
CA THR A 209 12.09 12.38 -17.53
C THR A 209 13.22 12.75 -16.57
N GLY A 210 14.47 12.68 -17.03
CA GLY A 210 15.64 13.10 -16.24
C GLY A 210 16.08 12.08 -15.18
N ASN A 211 16.03 10.78 -15.47
CA ASN A 211 16.41 9.68 -14.55
C ASN A 211 17.63 8.85 -14.97
N CYS A 212 18.40 9.29 -15.97
CA CYS A 212 19.55 8.55 -16.52
C CYS A 212 19.18 7.14 -17.03
N MET A 213 17.99 6.99 -17.61
CA MET A 213 17.50 5.76 -18.24
C MET A 213 17.63 5.84 -19.76
N SER A 214 17.71 4.69 -20.45
CA SER A 214 17.64 4.66 -21.91
C SER A 214 16.22 4.96 -22.41
N ASP A 215 16.10 5.62 -23.55
CA ASP A 215 14.81 5.99 -24.14
C ASP A 215 13.93 4.76 -24.40
N ASP A 216 14.52 3.63 -24.79
CA ASP A 216 13.79 2.37 -25.01
C ASP A 216 13.15 1.83 -23.73
N LEU A 217 13.86 1.97 -22.60
CA LEU A 217 13.37 1.54 -21.30
C LEU A 217 12.22 2.44 -20.83
N VAL A 218 12.37 3.75 -21.00
CA VAL A 218 11.31 4.73 -20.68
C VAL A 218 10.06 4.45 -21.51
N LYS A 219 10.20 4.28 -22.83
CA LYS A 219 9.09 3.94 -23.73
C LYS A 219 8.42 2.63 -23.32
N SER A 220 9.18 1.60 -22.96
CA SER A 220 8.62 0.32 -22.50
C SER A 220 7.77 0.50 -21.24
N ILE A 221 8.21 1.33 -20.28
CA ILE A 221 7.46 1.60 -19.06
C ILE A 221 6.20 2.43 -19.35
N GLU A 222 6.31 3.46 -20.19
CA GLU A 222 5.18 4.27 -20.62
C GLU A 222 4.13 3.44 -21.37
N GLN A 223 4.54 2.48 -22.20
CA GLN A 223 3.62 1.55 -22.86
C GLN A 223 2.85 0.69 -21.85
N CYS A 224 3.51 0.19 -20.79
CA CYS A 224 2.81 -0.53 -19.72
C CYS A 224 1.76 0.38 -19.03
N ALA A 225 2.12 1.63 -18.73
CA ALA A 225 1.21 2.61 -18.13
C ALA A 225 0.01 2.91 -19.06
N GLN A 226 0.25 3.08 -20.37
CA GLN A 226 -0.80 3.26 -21.38
C GLN A 226 -1.73 2.05 -21.48
N HIS A 227 -1.19 0.82 -21.38
CA HIS A 227 -1.97 -0.40 -21.37
C HIS A 227 -2.90 -0.45 -20.15
N ASN A 228 -2.38 -0.11 -18.96
CA ASN A 228 -3.19 0.01 -17.74
C ASN A 228 -4.29 1.07 -17.87
N GLY A 229 -3.97 2.25 -18.43
CA GLY A 229 -4.95 3.30 -18.70
C GLY A 229 -6.05 2.89 -19.70
N SER A 230 -5.71 2.04 -20.67
CA SER A 230 -6.68 1.49 -21.61
C SER A 230 -7.58 0.45 -20.94
N ARG A 231 -7.00 -0.42 -20.09
CA ARG A 231 -7.75 -1.40 -19.28
C ARG A 231 -8.71 -0.71 -18.31
N GLU A 232 -8.29 0.37 -17.64
CA GLU A 232 -9.16 1.10 -16.73
C GLU A 232 -10.34 1.75 -17.47
N ARG A 233 -10.09 2.37 -18.63
CA ARG A 233 -11.15 2.94 -19.47
C ARG A 233 -12.16 1.88 -19.91
N LEU A 234 -11.68 0.74 -20.41
CA LEU A 234 -12.54 -0.37 -20.80
C LEU A 234 -13.34 -0.93 -19.61
N ARG A 235 -12.72 -1.05 -18.44
CA ARG A 235 -13.39 -1.48 -17.22
C ARG A 235 -14.53 -0.53 -16.83
N LYS A 236 -14.28 0.79 -16.82
CA LYS A 236 -15.30 1.81 -16.52
C LYS A 236 -16.45 1.77 -17.52
N ASP A 237 -16.17 1.58 -18.81
CA ASP A 237 -17.20 1.43 -19.85
C ASP A 237 -18.06 0.18 -19.65
N CYS A 238 -17.43 -0.97 -19.38
CA CYS A 238 -18.14 -2.20 -19.04
C CYS A 238 -19.01 -2.07 -17.78
N GLU A 239 -18.51 -1.38 -16.74
CA GLU A 239 -19.28 -1.10 -15.51
C GLU A 239 -20.51 -0.23 -15.82
N LEU A 240 -20.34 0.87 -16.57
CA LEU A 240 -21.45 1.74 -16.99
C LEU A 240 -22.49 0.99 -17.82
N LYS A 241 -22.05 0.15 -18.76
CA LYS A 241 -22.94 -0.67 -19.59
C LYS A 241 -23.68 -1.71 -18.77
N THR A 242 -23.02 -2.32 -17.79
CA THR A 242 -23.63 -3.27 -16.86
C THR A 242 -24.71 -2.59 -16.01
N ASP A 243 -24.42 -1.41 -15.47
CA ASP A 243 -25.39 -0.65 -14.69
C ASP A 243 -26.58 -0.17 -15.53
N PHE A 244 -26.33 0.25 -16.77
CA PHE A 244 -27.39 0.56 -17.72
C PHE A 244 -28.29 -0.64 -17.97
N LEU A 245 -27.71 -1.82 -18.26
CA LEU A 245 -28.46 -3.05 -18.49
C LEU A 245 -29.24 -3.49 -17.26
N LYS A 246 -28.65 -3.41 -16.05
CA LYS A 246 -29.36 -3.70 -14.79
C LYS A 246 -30.58 -2.81 -14.61
N ARG A 247 -30.45 -1.49 -14.85
CA ARG A 247 -31.58 -0.55 -14.76
C ARG A 247 -32.65 -0.84 -15.81
N HIS A 248 -32.26 -1.25 -17.01
CA HIS A 248 -33.21 -1.59 -18.08
C HIS A 248 -33.94 -2.91 -17.77
N LEU A 249 -33.23 -3.91 -17.26
CA LEU A 249 -33.81 -5.20 -16.88
C LEU A 249 -34.79 -5.01 -15.72
N LYS A 250 -34.42 -4.23 -14.70
CA LYS A 250 -35.33 -3.89 -13.60
C LYS A 250 -36.61 -3.19 -14.08
N ARG A 251 -36.49 -2.24 -15.02
CA ARG A 251 -37.68 -1.58 -15.61
C ARG A 251 -38.58 -2.56 -16.36
N LEU A 252 -38.00 -3.47 -17.16
CA LEU A 252 -38.75 -4.50 -17.87
C LEU A 252 -39.45 -5.47 -16.91
N GLU A 253 -38.81 -5.85 -15.81
CA GLU A 253 -39.43 -6.67 -14.76
C GLU A 253 -40.59 -5.93 -14.10
N GLU A 254 -40.43 -4.64 -13.77
CA GLU A 254 -41.50 -3.80 -13.24
C GLU A 254 -42.68 -3.67 -14.23
N GLU A 255 -42.40 -3.48 -15.52
CA GLU A 255 -43.42 -3.44 -16.58
C GLU A 255 -44.17 -4.78 -16.70
N GLN A 256 -43.46 -5.91 -16.75
CA GLN A 256 -44.08 -7.24 -16.82
C GLN A 256 -44.93 -7.56 -15.59
N THR A 257 -44.44 -7.22 -14.39
CA THR A 257 -45.21 -7.45 -13.15
C THR A 257 -46.48 -6.60 -13.11
N ASN A 258 -46.43 -5.35 -13.56
CA ASN A 258 -47.61 -4.49 -13.68
C ASN A 258 -48.62 -5.08 -14.69
N GLU A 259 -48.16 -5.53 -15.85
CA GLU A 259 -49.02 -6.14 -16.87
C GLU A 259 -49.69 -7.43 -16.36
N ILE A 260 -48.95 -8.29 -15.66
CA ILE A 260 -49.49 -9.49 -15.01
C ILE A 260 -50.53 -9.12 -13.95
N GLN A 261 -50.28 -8.08 -13.15
CA GLN A 261 -51.22 -7.61 -12.14
C GLN A 261 -52.50 -7.05 -12.76
N GLU A 262 -52.40 -6.28 -13.85
CA GLU A 262 -53.55 -5.76 -14.58
C GLU A 262 -54.39 -6.89 -15.19
N LEU A 263 -53.74 -7.85 -15.85
CA LEU A 263 -54.40 -9.05 -16.38
C LEU A 263 -55.07 -9.87 -15.28
N SER A 264 -54.40 -10.04 -14.14
CA SER A 264 -54.95 -10.77 -12.98
C SER A 264 -56.18 -10.07 -12.42
N ARG A 265 -56.15 -8.74 -12.26
CA ARG A 265 -57.31 -7.94 -11.82
C ARG A 265 -58.48 -8.02 -12.81
N SER A 266 -58.19 -7.93 -14.11
CA SER A 266 -59.20 -8.08 -15.17
C SER A 266 -59.86 -9.47 -15.13
N ASN A 267 -59.05 -10.52 -15.03
CA ASN A 267 -59.56 -11.90 -14.92
C ASN A 267 -60.37 -12.12 -13.64
N GLU A 268 -59.93 -11.56 -12.51
CA GLU A 268 -60.68 -11.64 -11.25
C GLU A 268 -62.04 -10.94 -11.36
N MET A 269 -62.10 -9.76 -12.01
CA MET A 269 -63.38 -9.08 -12.29
C MET A 269 -64.30 -9.92 -13.19
N ARG A 270 -63.77 -10.51 -14.26
CA ARG A 270 -64.54 -11.39 -15.15
C ARG A 270 -65.06 -12.61 -14.42
N LEU A 271 -64.23 -13.25 -13.60
CA LEU A 271 -64.64 -14.39 -12.77
C LEU A 271 -65.74 -14.00 -11.78
N ARG A 272 -65.60 -12.87 -11.08
CA ARG A 272 -66.64 -12.35 -10.18
C ARG A 272 -67.96 -12.09 -10.92
N GLN A 273 -67.90 -11.58 -12.15
CA GLN A 273 -69.10 -11.37 -12.96
C GLN A 273 -69.77 -12.70 -13.31
N VAL A 274 -69.02 -13.68 -13.82
CA VAL A 274 -69.55 -15.02 -14.15
C VAL A 274 -70.13 -15.70 -12.91
N VAL A 275 -69.46 -15.59 -11.76
CA VAL A 275 -69.98 -16.12 -10.48
C VAL A 275 -71.31 -15.47 -10.14
N ARG A 276 -71.42 -14.13 -10.16
CA ARG A 276 -72.70 -13.44 -9.91
C ARG A 276 -73.80 -13.88 -10.89
N GLU A 277 -73.48 -13.97 -12.17
CA GLU A 277 -74.44 -14.45 -13.19
C GLU A 277 -74.89 -15.89 -12.89
N SER A 278 -73.96 -16.77 -12.48
CA SER A 278 -74.30 -18.13 -12.10
C SER A 278 -75.13 -18.21 -10.82
N GLU A 279 -74.82 -17.41 -9.79
CA GLU A 279 -75.60 -17.31 -8.54
C GLU A 279 -77.03 -16.84 -8.81
N THR A 280 -77.21 -15.83 -9.67
CA THR A 280 -78.55 -15.37 -10.06
C THR A 280 -79.34 -16.45 -10.81
N ARG A 281 -78.70 -17.21 -11.70
CA ARG A 281 -79.34 -18.36 -12.39
C ARG A 281 -79.69 -19.48 -11.42
N ILE A 282 -78.82 -19.80 -10.47
CA ILE A 282 -79.08 -20.81 -9.44
C ILE A 282 -80.31 -20.39 -8.62
N SER A 283 -80.35 -19.14 -8.15
CA SER A 283 -81.50 -18.63 -7.39
C SER A 283 -82.81 -18.66 -8.19
N GLN A 284 -82.76 -18.36 -9.50
CA GLN A 284 -83.92 -18.51 -10.38
C GLN A 284 -84.38 -19.97 -10.49
N LEU A 285 -83.46 -20.92 -10.64
CA LEU A 285 -83.76 -22.34 -10.70
C LEU A 285 -84.31 -22.87 -9.38
N GLU A 286 -83.77 -22.43 -8.25
CA GLU A 286 -84.29 -22.77 -6.90
C GLU A 286 -85.73 -22.30 -6.72
N ASN A 287 -86.06 -21.08 -7.17
CA ASN A 287 -87.43 -20.57 -7.14
C ASN A 287 -88.37 -21.44 -7.99
N VAL A 288 -87.98 -21.77 -9.22
CA VAL A 288 -88.77 -22.66 -10.11
C VAL A 288 -88.93 -24.05 -9.49
N LEU A 289 -87.88 -24.61 -8.88
CA LEU A 289 -87.94 -25.90 -8.20
C LEU A 289 -88.90 -25.85 -6.99
N SER A 290 -88.89 -24.77 -6.22
CA SER A 290 -89.80 -24.55 -5.10
C SER A 290 -91.26 -24.47 -5.57
N GLU A 291 -91.53 -23.72 -6.65
CA GLU A 291 -92.84 -23.67 -7.27
C GLU A 291 -93.30 -25.07 -7.73
N ARG A 292 -92.43 -25.81 -8.43
CA ARG A 292 -92.73 -27.18 -8.88
C ARG A 292 -92.99 -28.11 -7.69
N ALA A 293 -92.19 -28.03 -6.62
CA ALA A 293 -92.40 -28.81 -5.40
C ALA A 293 -93.77 -28.51 -4.77
N SER A 294 -94.20 -27.24 -4.74
CA SER A 294 -95.54 -26.87 -4.26
C SER A 294 -96.65 -27.49 -5.12
N THR A 295 -96.48 -27.53 -6.44
CA THR A 295 -97.46 -28.16 -7.34
C THR A 295 -97.52 -29.66 -7.17
N ILE A 296 -96.38 -30.32 -6.94
CA ILE A 296 -96.32 -31.76 -6.66
C ILE A 296 -97.04 -32.06 -5.36
N ASN A 297 -96.82 -31.28 -4.29
CA ASN A 297 -97.53 -31.45 -3.02
C ASN A 297 -99.05 -31.31 -3.19
N MET A 298 -99.52 -30.29 -3.92
CA MET A 298 -100.96 -30.14 -4.23
C MET A 298 -101.52 -31.34 -5.02
N LEU A 299 -100.76 -31.87 -5.98
CA LEU A 299 -101.16 -33.04 -6.75
C LEU A 299 -101.18 -34.31 -5.88
N GLN A 300 -100.23 -34.47 -4.96
CA GLN A 300 -100.22 -35.55 -3.99
C GLN A 300 -101.45 -35.49 -3.07
N GLU A 301 -101.82 -34.32 -2.56
CA GLU A 301 -103.06 -34.15 -1.78
C GLU A 301 -104.31 -34.53 -2.59
N ARG A 302 -104.38 -34.11 -3.87
CA ARG A 302 -105.47 -34.52 -4.78
C ARG A 302 -105.51 -36.04 -5.01
N LEU A 303 -104.36 -36.68 -5.17
CA LEU A 303 -104.30 -38.14 -5.29
C LEU A 303 -104.82 -38.83 -4.03
N THR A 304 -104.42 -38.37 -2.83
CA THR A 304 -104.91 -38.97 -1.58
C THR A 304 -106.43 -38.81 -1.38
N THR A 305 -107.02 -37.71 -1.88
CA THR A 305 -108.47 -37.52 -1.84
C THR A 305 -109.19 -38.43 -2.82
N ILE A 306 -108.67 -38.61 -4.05
CA ILE A 306 -109.21 -39.57 -5.02
C ILE A 306 -109.14 -41.00 -4.48
N ASP A 307 -108.01 -41.42 -3.90
CA ASP A 307 -107.86 -42.76 -3.30
C ASP A 307 -108.87 -43.01 -2.18
N LYS A 308 -109.16 -42.00 -1.34
CA LYS A 308 -110.20 -42.09 -0.31
C LYS A 308 -111.59 -42.30 -0.93
N THR A 309 -111.91 -41.59 -2.03
CA THR A 309 -113.20 -41.75 -2.72
C THR A 309 -113.34 -43.10 -3.42
N LEU A 310 -112.25 -43.63 -3.99
CA LEU A 310 -112.24 -44.97 -4.60
C LEU A 310 -112.49 -46.05 -3.55
N LYS A 311 -111.83 -45.99 -2.39
CA LYS A 311 -112.11 -46.92 -1.28
C LYS A 311 -113.55 -46.86 -0.79
N GLN A 312 -114.18 -45.68 -0.79
CA GLN A 312 -115.61 -45.56 -0.48
C GLN A 312 -116.49 -46.25 -1.54
N GLN A 313 -116.15 -46.10 -2.82
CA GLN A 313 -116.86 -46.76 -3.93
C GLN A 313 -116.74 -48.29 -3.86
N GLU A 314 -115.55 -48.81 -3.56
CA GLU A 314 -115.31 -50.25 -3.38
C GLU A 314 -116.15 -50.84 -2.24
N ASN A 315 -116.24 -50.15 -1.10
CA ASN A 315 -117.07 -50.59 0.03
C ASN A 315 -118.57 -50.65 -0.34
N LEU A 316 -119.05 -49.70 -1.15
CA LEU A 316 -120.44 -49.67 -1.63
C LEU A 316 -120.76 -50.85 -2.57
N LEU A 317 -119.79 -51.30 -3.36
CA LEU A 317 -119.94 -52.47 -4.24
C LEU A 317 -120.05 -53.76 -3.42
N VAL A 318 -119.23 -53.92 -2.38
CA VAL A 318 -119.29 -55.07 -1.46
C VAL A 318 -120.66 -55.17 -0.77
N ASP A 319 -121.28 -54.03 -0.43
CA ASP A 319 -122.62 -54.03 0.17
C ASP A 319 -123.73 -54.40 -0.83
N LYS A 320 -123.57 -54.04 -2.11
CA LYS A 320 -124.48 -54.49 -3.18
C LYS A 320 -124.39 -56.00 -3.43
N ASP A 321 -123.19 -56.58 -3.41
CA ASP A 321 -123.02 -58.03 -3.60
C ASP A 321 -123.68 -58.85 -2.48
N LYS A 322 -123.64 -58.37 -1.23
CA LYS A 322 -124.36 -58.98 -0.10
C LYS A 322 -125.89 -58.92 -0.24
N MET A 323 -126.40 -57.91 -0.94
CA MET A 323 -127.84 -57.78 -1.23
C MET A 323 -128.30 -58.82 -2.26
N TYR A 324 -127.50 -59.06 -3.30
CA TYR A 324 -127.84 -60.04 -4.35
C TYR A 324 -127.91 -61.48 -3.81
N GLN A 325 -127.05 -61.86 -2.87
CA GLN A 325 -127.07 -63.21 -2.29
C GLN A 325 -128.36 -63.54 -1.53
N LYS A 326 -128.99 -62.55 -0.86
CA LYS A 326 -130.25 -62.75 -0.10
C LYS A 326 -131.48 -62.93 -0.99
N LEU A 327 -131.46 -62.45 -2.23
CA LEU A 327 -132.55 -62.59 -3.20
C LEU A 327 -132.61 -64.02 -3.77
N VAL A 328 -131.46 -64.66 -3.97
CA VAL A 328 -131.35 -66.01 -4.56
C VAL A 328 -131.96 -67.09 -3.66
N GLU A 329 -131.89 -66.95 -2.33
CA GLU A 329 -132.45 -67.94 -1.40
C GLU A 329 -133.99 -67.91 -1.33
N ARG A 330 -134.62 -66.76 -1.63
CA ARG A 330 -136.08 -66.59 -1.58
C ARG A 330 -136.78 -67.30 -2.74
N ASP A 331 -136.15 -67.32 -3.92
CA ASP A 331 -136.70 -67.89 -5.14
C ASP A 331 -136.67 -69.42 -5.18
N LYS A 332 -135.88 -70.09 -4.32
CA LYS A 332 -135.77 -71.55 -4.30
C LYS A 332 -137.03 -72.23 -3.73
N LYS A 333 -137.72 -71.56 -2.80
CA LYS A 333 -138.87 -72.12 -2.07
C LYS A 333 -140.20 -72.07 -2.86
N GLN A 334 -140.29 -71.24 -3.90
CA GLN A 334 -141.46 -71.15 -4.77
C GLN A 334 -141.44 -72.14 -5.95
N ARG A 335 -140.30 -72.75 -6.28
CA ARG A 335 -140.14 -73.60 -7.48
C ARG A 335 -140.69 -75.02 -7.34
N GLU A 336 -140.93 -75.50 -6.13
CA GLU A 336 -141.42 -76.87 -5.87
C GLU A 336 -142.94 -77.02 -6.11
N ASP A 337 -143.74 -75.95 -5.97
CA ASP A 337 -145.19 -75.97 -6.23
C ASP A 337 -145.55 -75.85 -7.73
N TRP A 338 -144.66 -75.29 -8.55
CA TRP A 338 -144.88 -75.06 -9.98
C TRP A 338 -144.52 -76.26 -10.89
N GLN A 339 -143.86 -77.30 -10.36
CA GLN A 339 -143.43 -78.47 -11.14
C GLN A 339 -144.58 -79.41 -11.56
N LYS A 340 -145.74 -79.36 -10.89
CA LYS A 340 -146.89 -80.24 -11.20
C LYS A 340 -147.81 -79.73 -12.33
N GLN A 341 -147.71 -78.47 -12.74
CA GLN A 341 -148.59 -77.90 -13.77
C GLN A 341 -147.93 -77.78 -15.16
N LEU A 342 -146.62 -77.97 -15.27
CA LEU A 342 -145.85 -77.69 -16.49
C LEU A 342 -145.58 -78.91 -17.38
N GLU A 343 -145.89 -80.13 -16.91
CA GLU A 343 -145.82 -81.37 -17.71
C GLU A 343 -146.91 -81.46 -18.81
N GLU A 344 -147.91 -80.56 -18.81
CA GLU A 344 -149.02 -80.55 -19.79
C GLU A 344 -148.82 -79.51 -20.93
N LYS A 345 -147.88 -78.57 -20.78
CA LYS A 345 -147.45 -77.61 -21.83
C LYS A 345 -146.05 -77.92 -22.36
N ALA A 346 -145.82 -79.21 -22.54
CA ALA A 346 -144.74 -79.78 -23.31
C ALA A 346 -144.55 -79.12 -24.69
N GLY A 347 -143.33 -79.12 -25.18
CA GLY A 347 -143.13 -79.72 -26.50
C GLY A 347 -143.58 -78.96 -27.75
N GLN A 348 -144.33 -77.84 -27.68
CA GLN A 348 -144.74 -77.10 -28.88
C GLN A 348 -143.79 -75.96 -29.25
N ILE A 349 -143.00 -75.42 -28.31
CA ILE A 349 -142.22 -74.19 -28.54
C ILE A 349 -140.74 -74.47 -28.87
N HIS A 350 -140.26 -75.69 -28.65
CA HIS A 350 -138.91 -76.08 -29.08
C HIS A 350 -138.72 -76.15 -30.61
N ALA A 351 -139.79 -76.12 -31.41
CA ALA A 351 -139.70 -76.09 -32.87
C ALA A 351 -139.38 -74.69 -33.45
N VAL A 352 -139.59 -73.61 -32.69
CA VAL A 352 -139.40 -72.21 -33.19
C VAL A 352 -137.99 -71.67 -32.86
N ILE A 353 -137.18 -72.44 -32.13
CA ILE A 353 -135.76 -72.12 -31.84
C ILE A 353 -134.92 -72.05 -33.13
N ALA A 354 -135.33 -72.73 -34.20
CA ALA A 354 -134.70 -72.61 -35.51
C ALA A 354 -134.90 -71.23 -36.17
N GLU A 355 -135.90 -70.45 -35.74
CA GLU A 355 -136.23 -69.14 -36.34
C GLU A 355 -135.39 -67.98 -35.74
N HIS A 356 -134.69 -68.21 -34.63
CA HIS A 356 -133.85 -67.20 -33.96
C HIS A 356 -132.38 -67.16 -34.44
N GLU A 357 -131.97 -68.08 -35.32
CA GLU A 357 -130.69 -67.98 -36.06
C GLU A 357 -130.68 -66.77 -37.02
N ILE A 358 -131.85 -66.22 -37.36
CA ILE A 358 -132.02 -65.03 -38.21
C ILE A 358 -131.69 -63.72 -37.46
N LYS A 359 -131.72 -63.69 -36.11
CA LYS A 359 -131.32 -62.51 -35.32
C LYS A 359 -129.81 -62.39 -35.10
N LEU A 360 -129.04 -63.44 -35.37
CA LEU A 360 -127.57 -63.40 -35.37
C LEU A 360 -127.00 -62.59 -36.55
N ALA A 361 -127.82 -62.35 -37.58
CA ALA A 361 -127.45 -61.57 -38.77
C ALA A 361 -127.42 -60.05 -38.52
N SER A 362 -128.23 -59.51 -37.60
CA SER A 362 -128.26 -58.06 -37.32
C SER A 362 -127.12 -57.56 -36.44
N GLU A 363 -126.45 -58.45 -35.68
CA GLU A 363 -125.24 -58.08 -34.92
C GLU A 363 -123.97 -58.05 -35.79
N PHE A 364 -123.99 -58.68 -36.98
CA PHE A 364 -122.85 -58.68 -37.90
C PHE A 364 -122.61 -57.29 -38.52
N ASP A 365 -123.66 -56.49 -38.72
CA ASP A 365 -123.55 -55.14 -39.31
C ASP A 365 -123.05 -54.07 -38.32
N GLN A 366 -123.27 -54.23 -37.01
CA GLN A 366 -122.68 -53.34 -35.99
C GLN A 366 -121.19 -53.61 -35.77
N ARG A 367 -120.75 -54.86 -35.94
CA ARG A 367 -119.33 -55.25 -35.85
C ARG A 367 -118.50 -54.70 -37.01
N LYS A 368 -119.10 -54.62 -38.20
CA LYS A 368 -118.50 -54.04 -39.42
C LYS A 368 -118.30 -52.52 -39.35
N GLN A 369 -119.15 -51.80 -38.61
CA GLN A 369 -118.97 -50.35 -38.36
C GLN A 369 -117.85 -50.03 -37.35
N LEU A 370 -117.50 -50.97 -36.46
CA LEU A 370 -116.39 -50.83 -35.52
C LEU A 370 -115.03 -51.16 -36.17
N GLU A 371 -114.99 -52.11 -37.11
CA GLU A 371 -113.77 -52.40 -37.90
C GLU A 371 -113.37 -51.24 -38.83
N LEU A 372 -114.34 -50.48 -39.35
CA LEU A 372 -114.07 -49.30 -40.19
C LEU A 372 -113.49 -48.09 -39.41
N LYS A 373 -113.75 -48.00 -38.09
CA LYS A 373 -113.15 -46.98 -37.20
C LYS A 373 -111.78 -47.40 -36.66
N LEU A 374 -111.52 -48.71 -36.55
CA LEU A 374 -110.20 -49.25 -36.18
C LEU A 374 -109.19 -49.10 -37.33
N ALA A 375 -109.65 -49.18 -38.58
CA ALA A 375 -108.83 -48.97 -39.78
C ALA A 375 -108.35 -47.51 -39.91
N SER A 376 -109.20 -46.51 -39.65
CA SER A 376 -108.79 -45.08 -39.74
C SER A 376 -107.80 -44.66 -38.65
N GLN A 377 -107.89 -45.24 -37.44
CA GLN A 377 -106.90 -45.03 -36.36
C GLN A 377 -105.58 -45.77 -36.62
N ALA A 378 -105.60 -46.89 -37.36
CA ALA A 378 -104.40 -47.60 -37.77
C ALA A 378 -103.62 -46.85 -38.87
N GLU A 379 -104.29 -46.16 -39.79
CA GLU A 379 -103.64 -45.30 -40.80
C GLU A 379 -102.98 -44.04 -40.18
N GLU A 380 -103.56 -43.47 -39.13
CA GLU A 380 -103.00 -42.32 -38.40
C GLU A 380 -101.78 -42.71 -37.55
N MET A 381 -101.79 -43.89 -36.92
CA MET A 381 -100.60 -44.46 -36.27
C MET A 381 -99.48 -44.82 -37.25
N LYS A 382 -99.79 -45.34 -38.45
CA LYS A 382 -98.78 -45.59 -39.50
C LYS A 382 -98.10 -44.29 -39.96
N ARG A 383 -98.84 -43.17 -40.01
CA ARG A 383 -98.29 -41.85 -40.38
C ARG A 383 -97.37 -41.27 -39.30
N LEU A 384 -97.74 -41.37 -38.02
CA LEU A 384 -96.89 -40.97 -36.88
C LEU A 384 -95.65 -41.86 -36.70
N VAL A 385 -95.73 -43.15 -37.04
CA VAL A 385 -94.58 -44.07 -37.08
C VAL A 385 -93.62 -43.72 -38.23
N ALA A 386 -94.13 -43.29 -39.39
CA ALA A 386 -93.31 -42.84 -40.52
C ALA A 386 -92.56 -41.52 -40.22
N GLU A 387 -93.21 -40.55 -39.56
CA GLU A 387 -92.57 -39.29 -39.14
C GLU A 387 -91.50 -39.52 -38.05
N THR A 388 -91.73 -40.44 -37.12
CA THR A 388 -90.73 -40.81 -36.10
C THR A 388 -89.54 -41.59 -36.69
N LEU A 389 -89.74 -42.37 -37.75
CA LEU A 389 -88.64 -43.01 -38.49
C LEU A 389 -87.79 -42.00 -39.29
N GLN A 390 -88.40 -41.01 -39.96
CA GLN A 390 -87.67 -39.94 -40.65
C GLN A 390 -86.90 -39.02 -39.68
N LEU A 391 -87.46 -38.73 -38.50
CA LEU A 391 -86.77 -37.96 -37.45
C LEU A 391 -85.59 -38.74 -36.85
N ASN A 392 -85.69 -40.06 -36.77
CA ASN A 392 -84.61 -40.92 -36.26
C ASN A 392 -83.46 -41.09 -37.28
N GLU A 393 -83.77 -41.11 -38.58
CA GLU A 393 -82.77 -41.10 -39.65
C GLU A 393 -81.99 -39.78 -39.71
N THR A 394 -82.68 -38.65 -39.57
CA THR A 394 -82.03 -37.33 -39.51
C THR A 394 -81.17 -37.16 -38.25
N LEU A 395 -81.62 -37.66 -37.09
CA LEU A 395 -80.82 -37.72 -35.87
C LEU A 395 -79.59 -38.65 -35.99
N LYS A 396 -79.71 -39.80 -36.69
CA LYS A 396 -78.56 -40.67 -37.01
C LYS A 396 -77.54 -39.95 -37.90
N ASN A 397 -78.00 -39.20 -38.89
CA ASN A 397 -77.13 -38.46 -39.81
C ASN A 397 -76.43 -37.28 -39.12
N VAL A 398 -77.10 -36.57 -38.20
CA VAL A 398 -76.48 -35.52 -37.38
C VAL A 398 -75.49 -36.09 -36.38
N ARG A 399 -75.80 -37.22 -35.71
CA ARG A 399 -74.85 -37.92 -34.85
C ARG A 399 -73.61 -38.38 -35.61
N LYS A 400 -73.78 -38.94 -36.81
CA LYS A 400 -72.66 -39.39 -37.66
C LYS A 400 -71.75 -38.22 -38.06
N LYS A 401 -72.34 -37.08 -38.50
CA LYS A 401 -71.57 -35.85 -38.80
C LYS A 401 -70.87 -35.26 -37.57
N HIS A 402 -71.51 -35.26 -36.40
CA HIS A 402 -70.90 -34.77 -35.16
C HIS A 402 -69.76 -35.69 -34.69
N GLN A 403 -69.91 -37.01 -34.86
CA GLN A 403 -68.90 -38.00 -34.51
C GLN A 403 -67.69 -37.96 -35.47
N GLU A 404 -67.92 -37.70 -36.76
CA GLU A 404 -66.86 -37.45 -37.76
C GLU A 404 -66.11 -36.13 -37.46
N SER A 405 -66.82 -35.06 -37.07
CA SER A 405 -66.20 -33.78 -36.69
C SER A 405 -65.38 -33.88 -35.40
N LEU A 406 -65.83 -34.65 -34.40
CA LEU A 406 -65.11 -34.84 -33.13
C LEU A 406 -63.84 -35.69 -33.33
N VAL A 407 -63.87 -36.68 -34.21
CA VAL A 407 -62.70 -37.50 -34.56
C VAL A 407 -61.67 -36.69 -35.32
N GLU A 408 -62.08 -35.80 -36.24
CA GLU A 408 -61.15 -34.95 -36.99
C GLU A 408 -60.50 -33.89 -36.09
N GLU A 409 -61.24 -33.30 -35.15
CA GLU A 409 -60.69 -32.37 -34.16
C GLU A 409 -59.70 -33.06 -33.21
N GLN A 410 -59.98 -34.30 -32.79
CA GLN A 410 -59.04 -35.13 -32.03
C GLN A 410 -57.79 -35.53 -32.85
N ARG A 411 -57.94 -35.81 -34.14
CA ARG A 411 -56.83 -36.15 -35.05
C ARG A 411 -55.88 -34.97 -35.25
N VAL A 412 -56.40 -33.78 -35.52
CA VAL A 412 -55.60 -32.55 -35.68
C VAL A 412 -54.89 -32.18 -34.38
N SER A 413 -55.56 -32.32 -33.23
CA SER A 413 -54.96 -32.04 -31.92
C SER A 413 -53.83 -33.05 -31.57
N GLN A 414 -54.00 -34.34 -31.91
CA GLN A 414 -52.94 -35.35 -31.75
C GLN A 414 -51.76 -35.14 -32.71
N GLU A 415 -52.00 -34.74 -33.96
CA GLU A 415 -50.93 -34.43 -34.93
C GLU A 415 -50.10 -33.22 -34.46
N LEU A 416 -50.75 -32.16 -33.94
CA LEU A 416 -50.06 -30.98 -33.41
C LEU A 416 -49.23 -31.30 -32.14
N LEU A 417 -49.74 -32.19 -31.28
CA LEU A 417 -49.04 -32.68 -30.09
C LEU A 417 -47.80 -33.53 -30.45
N MET A 418 -47.92 -34.44 -31.42
CA MET A 418 -46.78 -35.21 -31.91
C MET A 418 -45.70 -34.33 -32.54
N GLU A 419 -46.09 -33.31 -33.30
CA GLU A 419 -45.15 -32.43 -33.98
C GLU A 419 -44.43 -31.47 -33.01
N THR A 420 -45.11 -31.03 -31.97
CA THR A 420 -44.49 -30.26 -30.86
C THR A 420 -43.58 -31.13 -30.00
N GLU A 421 -43.97 -32.36 -29.66
CA GLU A 421 -43.08 -33.33 -28.99
C GLU A 421 -41.81 -33.61 -29.80
N LYS A 422 -41.94 -33.82 -31.12
CA LYS A 422 -40.78 -34.03 -32.01
C LYS A 422 -39.85 -32.82 -32.03
N ARG A 423 -40.41 -31.59 -32.02
CA ARG A 423 -39.61 -30.36 -31.93
C ARG A 423 -38.85 -30.28 -30.61
N TYR A 424 -39.50 -30.54 -29.48
CA TYR A 424 -38.83 -30.53 -28.18
C TYR A 424 -37.77 -31.64 -28.06
N GLN A 425 -38.05 -32.85 -28.53
CA GLN A 425 -37.07 -33.94 -28.56
C GLN A 425 -35.83 -33.60 -29.40
N ASN A 426 -36.01 -32.96 -30.56
CA ASN A 426 -34.89 -32.51 -31.39
C ASN A 426 -34.09 -31.38 -30.72
N GLN A 427 -34.78 -30.46 -30.02
CA GLN A 427 -34.14 -29.36 -29.32
C GLN A 427 -33.33 -29.85 -28.11
N VAL A 428 -33.86 -30.82 -27.36
CA VAL A 428 -33.15 -31.50 -26.27
C VAL A 428 -31.91 -32.22 -26.80
N ARG A 429 -32.03 -32.96 -27.90
CA ARG A 429 -30.89 -33.68 -28.51
C ARG A 429 -29.77 -32.74 -28.95
N LEU A 430 -30.12 -31.59 -29.54
CA LEU A 430 -29.13 -30.57 -29.92
C LEU A 430 -28.43 -29.95 -28.71
N LEU A 431 -29.17 -29.72 -27.62
CA LEU A 431 -28.60 -29.22 -26.36
C LEU A 431 -27.70 -30.26 -25.68
N GLU A 432 -28.06 -31.54 -25.74
CA GLU A 432 -27.23 -32.65 -25.23
C GLU A 432 -25.92 -32.78 -26.01
N GLN A 433 -25.97 -32.70 -27.35
CA GLN A 433 -24.76 -32.69 -28.18
C GLN A 433 -23.88 -31.45 -27.90
N GLY A 434 -24.50 -30.28 -27.74
CA GLY A 434 -23.78 -29.06 -27.36
C GLY A 434 -23.11 -29.17 -25.98
N LYS A 435 -23.77 -29.83 -25.02
CA LYS A 435 -23.23 -30.12 -23.70
C LYS A 435 -22.03 -31.07 -23.77
N GLU A 436 -22.11 -32.15 -24.53
CA GLU A 436 -21.00 -33.11 -24.68
C GLU A 436 -19.75 -32.45 -25.29
N VAL A 437 -19.93 -31.62 -26.32
CA VAL A 437 -18.82 -30.87 -26.95
C VAL A 437 -18.19 -29.89 -25.94
N ALA A 438 -19.02 -29.18 -25.17
CA ALA A 438 -18.53 -28.28 -24.13
C ALA A 438 -17.76 -29.05 -23.04
N GLU A 439 -18.27 -30.18 -22.56
CA GLU A 439 -17.61 -31.02 -21.56
C GLU A 439 -16.28 -31.59 -22.05
N HIS A 440 -16.20 -32.00 -23.33
CA HIS A 440 -14.95 -32.46 -23.93
C HIS A 440 -13.92 -31.33 -24.01
N SER A 441 -14.30 -30.15 -24.50
CA SER A 441 -13.39 -28.99 -24.57
C SER A 441 -12.90 -28.56 -23.18
N LEU A 442 -13.76 -28.65 -22.16
CA LEU A 442 -13.44 -28.31 -20.77
C LEU A 442 -12.49 -29.36 -20.16
N SER A 443 -12.65 -30.63 -20.52
CA SER A 443 -11.72 -31.71 -20.16
C SER A 443 -10.34 -31.49 -20.78
N GLU A 444 -10.26 -31.17 -22.07
CA GLU A 444 -9.00 -30.88 -22.76
C GLU A 444 -8.24 -29.74 -22.10
N VAL A 445 -8.91 -28.61 -21.85
CA VAL A 445 -8.33 -27.44 -21.17
C VAL A 445 -7.85 -27.81 -19.76
N ARG A 446 -8.61 -28.62 -19.00
CA ARG A 446 -8.17 -29.10 -17.68
C ARG A 446 -6.89 -29.93 -17.78
N THR A 447 -6.80 -30.87 -18.73
CA THR A 447 -5.58 -31.69 -18.89
C THR A 447 -4.37 -30.86 -19.29
N GLN A 448 -4.57 -29.80 -20.08
CA GLN A 448 -3.50 -28.91 -20.49
C GLN A 448 -3.01 -28.06 -19.30
N LEU A 449 -3.95 -27.53 -18.51
CA LEU A 449 -3.62 -26.74 -17.32
C LEU A 449 -2.92 -27.60 -16.24
N HIS A 450 -3.30 -28.87 -16.10
CA HIS A 450 -2.58 -29.82 -15.25
C HIS A 450 -1.15 -30.10 -15.72
N ARG A 451 -0.94 -30.24 -17.04
CA ARG A 451 0.40 -30.43 -17.62
C ARG A 451 1.29 -29.21 -17.41
N GLU A 452 0.78 -28.02 -17.71
CA GLU A 452 1.51 -26.76 -17.50
C GLU A 452 1.86 -26.57 -16.02
N ARG A 453 0.92 -26.86 -15.11
CA ARG A 453 1.18 -26.79 -13.66
C ARG A 453 2.28 -27.74 -13.21
N ALA A 454 2.30 -28.97 -13.71
CA ALA A 454 3.36 -29.94 -13.38
C ALA A 454 4.73 -29.44 -13.86
N GLN A 455 4.78 -28.89 -15.07
CA GLN A 455 6.01 -28.35 -15.66
C GLN A 455 6.53 -27.13 -14.87
N TRP A 456 5.66 -26.19 -14.50
CA TRP A 456 6.03 -25.07 -13.64
C TRP A 456 6.52 -25.50 -12.24
N GLN A 457 5.95 -26.56 -11.66
CA GLN A 457 6.44 -27.12 -10.39
C GLN A 457 7.84 -27.72 -10.53
N GLU A 458 8.12 -28.41 -11.63
CA GLU A 458 9.42 -28.99 -11.89
C GLU A 458 10.49 -27.91 -12.12
N ASP A 459 10.18 -26.91 -12.94
CA ASP A 459 11.03 -25.75 -13.22
C ASP A 459 11.32 -24.95 -11.95
N LEU A 460 10.31 -24.73 -11.10
CA LEU A 460 10.48 -24.07 -9.80
C LEU A 460 11.44 -24.87 -8.91
N SER A 461 11.29 -26.20 -8.85
CA SER A 461 12.14 -27.06 -8.05
C SER A 461 13.60 -27.09 -8.57
N ALA A 462 13.78 -27.01 -9.89
CA ALA A 462 15.08 -26.95 -10.53
C ALA A 462 15.77 -25.60 -10.28
N ALA A 463 15.03 -24.50 -10.40
CA ALA A 463 15.53 -23.15 -10.11
C ALA A 463 15.94 -23.01 -8.64
N GLN A 464 15.15 -23.55 -7.70
CA GLN A 464 15.50 -23.57 -6.27
C GLN A 464 16.78 -24.37 -5.98
N ARG A 465 16.95 -25.54 -6.63
CA ARG A 465 18.19 -26.32 -6.51
C ARG A 465 19.39 -25.54 -7.05
N GLN A 466 19.24 -24.88 -8.20
CA GLN A 466 20.32 -24.09 -8.80
C GLN A 466 20.67 -22.86 -7.94
N ALA A 467 19.68 -22.20 -7.35
CA ALA A 467 19.90 -21.09 -6.42
C ALA A 467 20.68 -21.53 -5.18
N LYS A 468 20.30 -22.66 -4.56
CA LYS A 468 21.03 -23.23 -3.42
C LYS A 468 22.49 -23.56 -3.76
N VAL A 469 22.75 -24.16 -4.91
CA VAL A 469 24.12 -24.43 -5.37
C VAL A 469 24.92 -23.14 -5.55
N ARG A 470 24.31 -22.08 -6.11
CA ARG A 470 24.95 -20.77 -6.27
C ARG A 470 25.26 -20.09 -4.92
N GLU A 471 24.42 -20.28 -3.91
CA GLU A 471 24.68 -19.76 -2.57
C GLU A 471 25.83 -20.53 -1.89
N ILE A 472 25.82 -21.86 -1.94
CA ILE A 472 26.88 -22.70 -1.36
C ILE A 472 28.23 -22.35 -2.00
N THR A 473 28.29 -22.27 -3.33
CA THR A 473 29.54 -21.91 -4.04
C THR A 473 30.04 -20.51 -3.69
N LYS A 474 29.16 -19.54 -3.44
CA LYS A 474 29.57 -18.21 -2.95
C LYS A 474 30.10 -18.26 -1.52
N LEU A 475 29.49 -19.07 -0.65
CA LEU A 475 29.97 -19.26 0.71
C LEU A 475 31.36 -19.89 0.72
N ASP A 476 31.59 -20.92 -0.10
CA ASP A 476 32.91 -21.54 -0.26
C ASP A 476 33.97 -20.52 -0.71
N GLN A 477 33.64 -19.66 -1.68
CA GLN A 477 34.52 -18.57 -2.15
C GLN A 477 34.83 -17.55 -1.06
N TYR A 478 33.83 -17.19 -0.24
CA TYR A 478 34.04 -16.28 0.88
C TYR A 478 34.90 -16.91 1.98
N GLU A 479 34.72 -18.20 2.27
CA GLU A 479 35.55 -18.92 3.23
C GLU A 479 37.01 -19.00 2.79
N GLU A 480 37.29 -19.28 1.52
CA GLU A 480 38.66 -19.22 0.98
C GLU A 480 39.25 -17.82 1.09
N LYS A 481 38.48 -16.78 0.76
CA LYS A 481 38.94 -15.39 0.85
C LYS A 481 39.25 -14.99 2.29
N ILE A 482 38.45 -15.45 3.26
CA ILE A 482 38.71 -15.23 4.69
C ILE A 482 40.02 -15.90 5.11
N LYS A 483 40.29 -17.14 4.66
CA LYS A 483 41.55 -17.84 4.96
C LYS A 483 42.76 -17.07 4.42
N LEU A 484 42.71 -16.62 3.16
CA LEU A 484 43.80 -15.84 2.55
C LEU A 484 44.04 -14.51 3.31
N LEU A 485 42.96 -13.80 3.66
CA LEU A 485 43.08 -12.56 4.44
C LEU A 485 43.63 -12.79 5.85
N GLN A 486 43.34 -13.94 6.46
CA GLN A 486 43.92 -14.33 7.76
C GLN A 486 45.43 -14.59 7.63
N GLU A 487 45.88 -15.27 6.58
CA GLU A 487 47.31 -15.49 6.31
C GLU A 487 48.05 -14.17 6.06
N GLU A 488 47.48 -13.27 5.24
CA GLU A 488 48.02 -11.94 5.02
C GLU A 488 48.11 -11.12 6.31
N LYS A 489 47.05 -11.15 7.14
CA LYS A 489 47.05 -10.48 8.44
C LYS A 489 48.20 -10.96 9.33
N VAL A 490 48.39 -12.28 9.44
CA VAL A 490 49.48 -12.85 10.25
C VAL A 490 50.86 -12.46 9.71
N SER A 491 51.02 -12.39 8.38
CA SER A 491 52.25 -11.90 7.76
C SER A 491 52.54 -10.44 8.10
N LEU A 492 51.52 -9.57 7.99
CA LEU A 492 51.63 -8.15 8.31
C LEU A 492 51.92 -7.91 9.79
N GLU A 493 51.29 -8.69 10.69
CA GLU A 493 51.57 -8.62 12.14
C GLU A 493 53.03 -8.98 12.44
N LYS A 494 53.61 -9.99 11.76
CA LYS A 494 55.03 -10.32 11.88
C LYS A 494 55.93 -9.18 11.40
N GLN A 495 55.61 -8.55 10.27
CA GLN A 495 56.37 -7.40 9.75
C GLN A 495 56.28 -6.19 10.69
N LEU A 496 55.11 -5.94 11.27
CA LEU A 496 54.90 -4.86 12.23
C LEU A 496 55.71 -5.10 13.52
N ALA A 497 55.73 -6.34 14.03
CA ALA A 497 56.52 -6.72 15.20
C ALA A 497 58.03 -6.56 14.94
N LEU A 498 58.51 -6.96 13.76
CA LEU A 498 59.90 -6.77 13.35
C LEU A 498 60.25 -5.28 13.30
N SER A 499 59.38 -4.45 12.69
CA SER A 499 59.56 -3.00 12.62
C SER A 499 59.60 -2.36 14.01
N HIS A 500 58.71 -2.77 14.93
CA HIS A 500 58.75 -2.31 16.32
C HIS A 500 60.04 -2.67 17.04
N SER A 501 60.55 -3.90 16.85
CA SER A 501 61.83 -4.34 17.42
C SER A 501 62.99 -3.47 16.92
N THR A 502 63.06 -3.24 15.60
CA THR A 502 64.10 -2.38 15.01
C THR A 502 64.01 -0.93 15.49
N MET A 503 62.80 -0.37 15.59
CA MET A 503 62.59 0.98 16.15
C MET A 503 63.06 1.07 17.60
N THR A 504 62.76 0.06 18.41
CA THR A 504 63.17 -0.01 19.82
C THR A 504 64.70 -0.08 19.94
N GLN A 505 65.36 -0.90 19.11
CA GLN A 505 66.82 -0.97 19.06
C GLN A 505 67.45 0.38 18.66
N LEU A 506 66.91 1.03 17.63
CA LEU A 506 67.39 2.35 17.20
C LEU A 506 67.18 3.41 18.29
N GLN A 507 66.05 3.39 18.99
CA GLN A 507 65.82 4.28 20.14
C GLN A 507 66.82 4.05 21.26
N GLN A 508 67.18 2.79 21.54
CA GLN A 508 68.18 2.45 22.54
C GLN A 508 69.59 2.86 22.09
N GLN A 509 69.95 2.68 20.83
CA GLN A 509 71.21 3.19 20.29
C GLN A 509 71.28 4.71 20.37
N ASN A 510 70.19 5.40 20.04
CA ASN A 510 70.11 6.85 20.11
C ASN A 510 70.25 7.35 21.55
N SER A 511 69.66 6.66 22.53
CA SER A 511 69.85 7.03 23.94
C SER A 511 71.28 6.83 24.43
N VAL A 512 71.98 5.79 23.96
CA VAL A 512 73.41 5.56 24.22
C VAL A 512 74.26 6.67 23.60
N PHE A 513 74.06 7.00 22.31
CA PHE A 513 74.78 8.09 21.66
C PHE A 513 74.55 9.43 22.37
N MET A 514 73.31 9.71 22.78
CA MET A 514 73.00 10.93 23.54
C MET A 514 73.68 10.96 24.92
N ALA A 515 73.92 9.80 25.54
CA ALA A 515 74.67 9.71 26.79
C ALA A 515 76.18 9.93 26.55
N GLU A 516 76.75 9.32 25.51
CA GLU A 516 78.15 9.52 25.11
C GLU A 516 78.44 10.98 24.75
N PHE A 517 77.48 11.71 24.16
CA PHE A 517 77.66 13.11 23.79
C PHE A 517 77.62 14.08 24.98
N ARG A 518 77.05 13.67 26.13
CA ARG A 518 76.95 14.52 27.34
C ARG A 518 78.31 14.77 27.99
N GLU A 519 79.22 13.80 27.96
CA GLU A 519 80.51 13.91 28.62
C GLU A 519 81.47 14.88 27.90
N PRO A 520 81.63 14.81 26.56
CA PRO A 520 82.31 15.85 25.79
C PRO A 520 81.67 17.24 25.94
N GLN A 521 80.33 17.33 25.99
CA GLN A 521 79.65 18.62 26.23
C GLN A 521 79.96 19.20 27.61
N ARG A 522 79.97 18.36 28.67
CA ARG A 522 80.39 18.78 30.01
C ARG A 522 81.85 19.21 30.02
N ARG A 523 82.74 18.47 29.36
CA ARG A 523 84.16 18.79 29.26
C ARG A 523 84.42 20.09 28.49
N LEU A 524 83.69 20.31 27.40
CA LEU A 524 83.71 21.56 26.64
C LEU A 524 83.28 22.74 27.51
N SER A 525 82.22 22.57 28.29
CA SER A 525 81.72 23.60 29.21
C SER A 525 82.74 23.92 30.31
N GLN A 526 83.36 22.90 30.90
CA GLN A 526 84.43 23.06 31.89
C GLN A 526 85.65 23.77 31.29
N LEU A 527 86.11 23.36 30.10
CA LEU A 527 87.23 24.00 29.42
C LEU A 527 86.92 25.45 29.02
N GLN A 528 85.67 25.77 28.67
CA GLN A 528 85.25 27.16 28.42
C GLN A 528 85.30 28.00 29.70
N GLU A 529 84.93 27.44 30.84
CA GLU A 529 85.02 28.09 32.15
C GLU A 529 86.49 28.29 32.57
N GLU A 530 87.34 27.26 32.44
CA GLU A 530 88.79 27.34 32.68
C GLU A 530 89.48 28.37 31.76
N LEU A 531 89.11 28.42 30.48
CA LEU A 531 89.63 29.42 29.55
C LEU A 531 89.19 30.83 29.95
N SER A 532 87.98 30.99 30.50
CA SER A 532 87.48 32.28 30.96
C SER A 532 88.24 32.76 32.21
N THR A 533 88.53 31.87 33.15
CA THR A 533 89.30 32.20 34.35
C THR A 533 90.76 32.50 34.01
N GLU A 534 91.37 31.74 33.11
CA GLU A 534 92.72 32.04 32.60
C GLU A 534 92.78 33.37 31.84
N ARG A 535 91.74 33.73 31.07
CA ARG A 535 91.70 35.05 30.41
C ARG A 535 91.68 36.18 31.43
N VAL A 536 90.93 36.03 32.52
CA VAL A 536 90.88 37.03 33.61
C VAL A 536 92.22 37.10 34.33
N THR A 537 92.85 35.98 34.67
CA THR A 537 94.16 35.96 35.33
C THR A 537 95.26 36.53 34.43
N SER A 538 95.24 36.21 33.14
CA SER A 538 96.18 36.75 32.15
C SER A 538 95.98 38.26 31.92
N GLN A 539 94.75 38.76 31.97
CA GLN A 539 94.47 40.20 31.99
C GLN A 539 94.99 40.88 33.26
N HIS A 540 94.83 40.25 34.42
CA HIS A 540 95.34 40.78 35.69
C HIS A 540 96.87 40.84 35.71
N LEU A 541 97.54 39.76 35.30
CA LEU A 541 99.00 39.72 35.17
C LEU A 541 99.52 40.75 34.16
N ARG A 542 98.81 41.00 33.04
CA ARG A 542 99.17 42.07 32.10
C ARG A 542 99.04 43.46 32.71
N ALA A 543 98.05 43.69 33.57
CA ALA A 543 97.89 44.95 34.28
C ALA A 543 99.05 45.17 35.29
N GLU A 544 99.40 44.15 36.09
CA GLU A 544 100.54 44.19 37.00
C GLU A 544 101.88 44.41 36.28
N LEU A 545 102.07 43.76 35.12
CA LEU A 545 103.26 43.97 34.27
C LEU A 545 103.32 45.38 33.68
N SER A 546 102.17 45.95 33.31
CA SER A 546 102.07 47.34 32.83
C SER A 546 102.40 48.33 33.94
N GLU A 547 101.91 48.08 35.16
CA GLU A 547 102.18 48.90 36.33
C GLU A 547 103.66 48.83 36.75
N SER A 548 104.23 47.62 36.75
CA SER A 548 105.65 47.39 36.99
C SER A 548 106.55 48.06 35.93
N ARG A 549 106.15 48.00 34.65
CA ARG A 549 106.83 48.72 33.57
C ARG A 549 106.79 50.23 33.76
N SER A 550 105.63 50.79 34.10
CA SER A 550 105.48 52.22 34.42
C SER A 550 106.39 52.63 35.59
N HIS A 551 106.46 51.81 36.64
CA HIS A 551 107.31 52.05 37.79
C HIS A 551 108.82 52.01 37.44
N LEU A 552 109.22 51.07 36.58
CA LEU A 552 110.59 50.99 36.06
C LEU A 552 110.93 52.17 35.15
N GLU A 553 110.01 52.64 34.31
CA GLU A 553 110.21 53.81 33.45
C GLU A 553 110.39 55.09 34.28
N ALA A 554 109.63 55.24 35.37
CA ALA A 554 109.81 56.35 36.32
C ALA A 554 111.19 56.29 37.02
N LYS A 555 111.60 55.11 37.48
CA LYS A 555 112.96 54.89 38.04
C LYS A 555 114.05 55.22 37.03
N LYS A 556 113.86 54.86 35.76
CA LYS A 556 114.81 55.16 34.67
C LYS A 556 114.91 56.67 34.43
N GLN A 557 113.80 57.40 34.44
CA GLN A 557 113.80 58.87 34.37
C GLN A 557 114.53 59.51 35.57
N ASP A 558 114.41 58.95 36.76
CA ASP A 558 115.14 59.43 37.94
C ASP A 558 116.64 59.14 37.84
N VAL A 559 117.03 57.97 37.30
CA VAL A 559 118.44 57.67 37.01
C VAL A 559 119.00 58.63 35.95
N GLU A 560 118.25 58.97 34.90
CA GLU A 560 118.68 59.96 33.91
C GLU A 560 118.85 61.37 34.52
N LYS A 561 117.99 61.77 35.47
CA LYS A 561 118.15 63.04 36.20
C LYS A 561 119.41 63.02 37.08
N LEU A 562 119.66 61.92 37.79
CA LEU A 562 120.86 61.76 38.60
C LEU A 562 122.12 61.75 37.74
N GLN A 563 122.08 61.14 36.56
CA GLN A 563 123.20 61.14 35.63
C GLN A 563 123.54 62.56 35.14
N ARG A 564 122.52 63.39 34.81
CA ARG A 564 122.76 64.80 34.45
C ARG A 564 123.39 65.60 35.60
N LEU A 565 123.00 65.33 36.84
CA LEU A 565 123.61 65.96 38.02
C LEU A 565 125.06 65.51 38.25
N ILE A 566 125.36 64.23 38.00
CA ILE A 566 126.72 63.70 38.06
C ILE A 566 127.58 64.32 36.98
N ASP A 567 127.10 64.42 35.73
CA ASP A 567 127.85 65.03 34.63
C ASP A 567 128.14 66.52 34.90
N ASP A 568 127.20 67.25 35.52
CA ASP A 568 127.38 68.65 35.92
C ASP A 568 128.39 68.81 37.08
N GLN A 569 128.35 67.91 38.07
CA GLN A 569 129.34 67.82 39.14
C GLN A 569 130.74 67.47 38.58
N GLN A 570 130.83 66.54 37.64
CA GLN A 570 132.09 66.17 36.98
C GLN A 570 132.67 67.32 36.16
N ARG A 571 131.84 68.13 35.50
CA ARG A 571 132.30 69.37 34.83
C ARG A 571 132.92 70.33 35.85
N ARG A 572 132.24 70.61 36.96
CA ARG A 572 132.76 71.47 38.04
C ARG A 572 134.06 70.95 38.64
N VAL A 573 134.17 69.63 38.85
CA VAL A 573 135.41 69.00 39.32
C VAL A 573 136.52 69.16 38.28
N SER A 574 136.25 68.95 36.99
CA SER A 574 137.28 69.11 35.95
C SER A 574 137.76 70.58 35.82
N GLU A 575 136.87 71.55 35.96
CA GLU A 575 137.20 72.99 35.99
C GLU A 575 138.07 73.34 37.20
N LEU A 576 137.73 72.83 38.39
CA LEU A 576 138.53 73.03 39.61
C LEU A 576 139.90 72.35 39.52
N THR A 577 139.97 71.16 38.92
CA THR A 577 141.23 70.40 38.72
C THR A 577 142.13 71.09 37.69
N ALA A 578 141.56 71.67 36.62
CA ALA A 578 142.29 72.48 35.66
C ALA A 578 142.86 73.76 36.31
N ALA A 579 142.11 74.39 37.22
CA ALA A 579 142.59 75.54 38.00
C ALA A 579 143.71 75.16 38.99
N GLN A 580 143.63 74.00 39.63
CA GLN A 580 144.68 73.49 40.54
C GLN A 580 145.97 73.12 39.81
N THR A 581 145.87 72.40 38.69
CA THR A 581 147.05 71.99 37.90
C THR A 581 147.79 73.18 37.28
N LEU A 582 147.09 74.28 36.98
CA LEU A 582 147.73 75.54 36.57
C LEU A 582 148.57 76.14 37.72
N ARG A 583 148.00 76.15 38.94
CA ARG A 583 148.66 76.62 40.17
C ARG A 583 149.90 75.79 40.52
N GLU A 584 149.80 74.47 40.42
CA GLU A 584 150.91 73.54 40.67
C GLU A 584 152.03 73.69 39.64
N ARG A 585 151.71 73.99 38.37
CA ARG A 585 152.72 74.29 37.34
C ARG A 585 153.48 75.60 37.59
N GLU A 586 152.83 76.60 38.17
CA GLU A 586 153.51 77.85 38.57
C GLU A 586 154.42 77.61 39.78
N GLN A 587 153.97 76.83 40.77
CA GLN A 587 154.76 76.44 41.94
C GLN A 587 155.94 75.52 41.59
N ALA A 588 155.78 74.60 40.64
CA ALA A 588 156.84 73.72 40.17
C ALA A 588 157.98 74.49 39.47
N LYS A 589 157.66 75.56 38.72
CA LYS A 589 158.66 76.43 38.08
C LYS A 589 159.47 77.25 39.11
N GLU A 590 158.89 77.58 40.26
CA GLU A 590 159.61 78.19 41.38
C GLU A 590 160.51 77.17 42.11
N LEU A 591 160.05 75.93 42.28
CA LEU A 591 160.83 74.84 42.89
C LEU A 591 162.05 74.44 42.05
N ASP A 592 161.92 74.32 40.72
CA ASP A 592 163.04 73.99 39.83
C ASP A 592 164.13 75.09 39.84
N ARG A 593 163.74 76.37 39.99
CA ARG A 593 164.69 77.47 40.15
C ARG A 593 165.49 77.37 41.45
N ILE A 594 164.87 76.89 42.53
CA ILE A 594 165.50 76.73 43.83
C ILE A 594 166.40 75.48 43.85
N GLN A 595 165.99 74.37 43.22
CA GLN A 595 166.79 73.14 43.09
C GLN A 595 168.02 73.31 42.18
N ALA A 596 167.94 74.13 41.13
CA ALA A 596 169.11 74.46 40.29
C ALA A 596 170.20 75.24 41.08
N MET A 597 169.81 76.10 42.03
CA MET A 597 170.76 76.80 42.91
C MET A 597 171.40 75.87 43.96
N LEU A 598 170.64 74.93 44.52
CA LEU A 598 171.14 73.98 45.51
C LEU A 598 172.14 72.99 44.92
N THR A 599 171.84 72.43 43.74
CA THR A 599 172.74 71.46 43.07
C THR A 599 174.03 72.08 42.54
N HIS A 600 174.06 73.41 42.32
CA HIS A 600 175.30 74.13 42.04
C HIS A 600 176.17 74.28 43.31
N ARG A 601 175.55 74.55 44.47
CA ARG A 601 176.28 74.63 45.74
C ARG A 601 176.78 73.28 46.25
N GLU A 602 176.04 72.19 46.04
CA GLU A 602 176.48 70.84 46.43
C GLU A 602 177.68 70.34 45.59
N ARG A 603 177.76 70.73 44.31
CA ARG A 603 178.90 70.41 43.43
C ARG A 603 180.19 71.14 43.80
N GLU A 604 180.12 72.33 44.41
CA GLU A 604 181.31 73.02 44.93
C GLU A 604 181.85 72.36 46.21
N ILE A 605 180.97 71.77 47.03
CA ILE A 605 181.35 71.17 48.33
C ILE A 605 181.99 69.79 48.16
N GLN A 606 181.61 69.01 47.14
CA GLN A 606 182.15 67.66 46.90
C GLN A 606 183.54 67.62 46.23
N SER A 607 184.03 68.75 45.67
CA SER A 607 185.30 68.80 44.92
C SER A 607 186.57 68.91 45.78
N ILE A 608 186.48 69.02 47.12
CA ILE A 608 187.67 69.36 47.95
C ILE A 608 188.19 68.23 48.86
N ARG A 609 187.44 67.15 49.18
CA ARG A 609 187.94 66.21 50.22
C ARG A 609 187.58 64.73 50.02
N GLN A 610 188.26 64.05 49.09
CA GLN A 610 188.67 62.64 49.26
C GLN A 610 189.99 62.36 48.54
N GLY A 611 191.08 62.32 49.31
CA GLY A 611 192.32 61.63 49.01
C GLY A 611 192.84 61.03 50.32
N PHE A 612 193.08 59.71 50.32
CA PHE A 612 193.60 58.84 51.40
C PHE A 612 192.57 58.14 52.34
N ALA A 613 191.94 57.07 51.84
CA ALA A 613 192.14 55.63 52.14
C ALA A 613 192.43 55.13 53.61
N PRO A 614 192.26 53.83 53.93
CA PRO A 614 191.12 52.91 53.66
C PRO A 614 190.85 51.84 54.78
N HIS A 615 189.83 50.98 54.55
CA HIS A 615 189.54 49.63 55.14
C HIS A 615 188.88 49.62 56.54
N THR A 616 187.87 48.81 56.89
CA THR A 616 187.09 47.73 56.25
C THR A 616 185.89 47.42 57.16
N LEU A 617 184.85 46.84 56.56
CA LEU A 617 183.93 45.82 57.11
C LEU A 617 182.70 46.21 57.95
N ASN A 618 181.62 45.53 57.54
CA ASN A 618 180.45 45.04 58.28
C ASN A 618 179.18 45.89 58.25
N LEU A 619 178.16 45.40 57.54
CA LEU A 619 177.00 44.60 58.04
C LEU A 619 176.04 45.54 58.80
N LEU A 620 174.73 45.56 58.64
CA LEU A 620 173.75 44.71 57.98
C LEU A 620 172.38 45.38 58.25
N TYR A 621 171.38 45.03 57.44
CA TYR A 621 169.94 45.01 57.74
C TYR A 621 169.24 46.34 58.12
N CYS A 622 168.61 46.96 57.12
CA CYS A 622 167.14 46.99 56.92
C CYS A 622 166.79 47.82 55.68
#